data_AF-A0A2E6EIP3-F1
#
_entry.id   AF-A0A2E6EIP3-F1
#
_cell.length_a   1.000
_cell.length_b   1.000
_cell.length_c   1.000
_cell.angle_alpha   90.00
_cell.angle_beta   90.00
_cell.angle_gamma   90.00
#
_symmetry.space_group_name_H-M   'P 1'
#
loop_
_entity.id
_entity.type
_entity.pdbx_description
1 polymer ?
#
loop_
_entity_poly.entity_id
_entity_poly.type
_entity_poly.pdbx_seq_one_letter_code
_entity_poly.pdbx_strand_id
1 'polypeptide(L)'
;MNRFLSALALLVLVLALAAPALAGQVNPRKIKKWPELDKVWARSFDAWATDEELDVFVKLKSTDERKEFLKKIGFWKKWKKIDEEMMPNIMAGEVVRGMNKDEVFMCWDKPVKIRKDFRRNAYVDVLNYRFEIDRKGREFLSPKDSKTAYKNELITRFVYMYNGKVFSIVYEGEEEDVMDELPIKDAQGPAAQPEASPEEAQAPSGEEPGKDQAGSEDKSGN
;
A
#
# COMPACT_ATOMS: atom_id res chain seq x y z
N MET A 1 -11.96 27.61 -39.21
CA MET A 1 -10.80 26.81 -38.76
C MET A 1 -11.11 25.96 -37.52
N ASN A 2 -12.34 25.43 -37.33
CA ASN A 2 -12.73 24.72 -36.10
C ASN A 2 -13.13 23.23 -36.30
N ARG A 3 -12.83 22.62 -37.46
CA ARG A 3 -13.27 21.24 -37.75
C ARG A 3 -12.22 20.16 -37.48
N PHE A 4 -10.98 20.53 -37.16
CA PHE A 4 -9.90 19.59 -36.86
C PHE A 4 -9.73 19.27 -35.36
N LEU A 5 -10.33 20.06 -34.46
CA LEU A 5 -10.24 19.82 -33.02
C LEU A 5 -11.23 18.78 -32.49
N SER A 6 -12.33 18.50 -33.20
CA SER A 6 -13.33 17.52 -32.73
C SER A 6 -12.96 16.06 -33.02
N ALA A 7 -12.09 15.79 -33.99
CA ALA A 7 -11.67 14.43 -34.33
C ALA A 7 -10.60 13.87 -33.36
N LEU A 8 -9.77 14.75 -32.78
CA LEU A 8 -8.73 14.34 -31.84
C LEU A 8 -9.29 14.03 -30.44
N ALA A 9 -10.37 14.71 -30.03
CA ALA A 9 -11.04 14.47 -28.75
C ALA A 9 -11.79 13.13 -28.70
N LEU A 10 -12.25 12.62 -29.85
CA LEU A 10 -12.93 11.32 -29.91
C LEU A 10 -11.96 10.12 -29.91
N LEU A 11 -10.70 10.29 -30.33
CA LEU A 11 -9.72 9.20 -30.35
C LEU A 11 -9.15 8.89 -28.95
N VAL A 12 -9.10 9.88 -28.06
CA VAL A 12 -8.66 9.70 -26.66
C VAL A 12 -9.77 9.08 -25.80
N LEU A 13 -11.05 9.18 -26.20
CA LEU A 13 -12.18 8.63 -25.45
C LEU A 13 -12.45 7.14 -25.75
N VAL A 14 -11.93 6.59 -26.86
CA VAL A 14 -12.17 5.19 -27.26
C VAL A 14 -11.13 4.21 -26.68
N LEU A 15 -10.05 4.69 -26.08
CA LEU A 15 -9.07 3.85 -25.38
C LEU A 15 -9.45 3.49 -23.93
N ALA A 16 -10.59 3.99 -23.43
CA ALA A 16 -11.05 3.75 -22.06
C ALA A 16 -12.05 2.58 -21.92
N LEU A 17 -12.34 1.83 -22.99
CA LEU A 17 -13.28 0.72 -22.95
C LEU A 17 -12.61 -0.58 -23.37
N ALA A 18 -12.52 -1.49 -22.39
CA ALA A 18 -12.13 -2.89 -22.50
C ALA A 18 -10.62 -3.21 -22.52
N ALA A 19 -9.93 -2.89 -21.43
CA ALA A 19 -8.92 -3.82 -20.92
C ALA A 19 -9.63 -4.84 -20.02
N PRO A 20 -9.71 -6.13 -20.37
CA PRO A 20 -10.07 -7.14 -19.39
C PRO A 20 -9.02 -7.04 -18.27
N ALA A 21 -9.48 -6.78 -17.05
CA ALA A 21 -8.67 -6.85 -15.84
C ALA A 21 -8.04 -8.25 -15.80
N LEU A 22 -6.80 -8.33 -16.24
CA LEU A 22 -6.03 -9.55 -16.31
C LEU A 22 -4.95 -9.34 -15.28
N ALA A 23 -5.37 -9.50 -14.01
CA ALA A 23 -4.57 -9.32 -12.80
C ALA A 23 -3.14 -9.74 -13.08
N GLY A 24 -2.28 -8.74 -13.27
CA GLY A 24 -1.02 -8.90 -13.97
C GLY A 24 0.00 -9.61 -13.12
N GLN A 25 -0.10 -10.92 -12.90
CA GLN A 25 1.03 -11.63 -12.34
C GLN A 25 2.21 -11.57 -13.31
N VAL A 26 3.34 -11.02 -12.88
CA VAL A 26 4.56 -11.00 -13.70
C VAL A 26 4.87 -12.44 -14.11
N ASN A 27 4.77 -12.73 -15.41
CA ASN A 27 5.01 -14.09 -15.88
C ASN A 27 6.47 -14.49 -15.57
N PRO A 28 6.71 -15.43 -14.63
CA PRO A 28 8.05 -15.74 -14.15
C PRO A 28 8.95 -16.29 -15.26
N ARG A 29 8.35 -16.82 -16.35
CA ARG A 29 9.10 -17.29 -17.51
C ARG A 29 9.74 -16.16 -18.30
N LYS A 30 9.09 -14.98 -18.36
CA LYS A 30 9.61 -13.81 -19.09
C LYS A 30 10.80 -13.17 -18.38
N ILE A 31 10.77 -13.19 -17.04
CA ILE A 31 11.81 -12.56 -16.20
C ILE A 31 12.88 -13.55 -15.71
N LYS A 32 12.84 -14.81 -16.15
CA LYS A 32 13.75 -15.88 -15.68
C LYS A 32 15.24 -15.51 -15.79
N LYS A 33 15.61 -14.78 -16.85
CA LYS A 33 17.01 -14.39 -17.15
C LYS A 33 17.40 -13.02 -16.60
N TRP A 34 16.51 -12.32 -15.92
CA TRP A 34 16.80 -11.00 -15.39
C TRP A 34 17.79 -11.06 -14.22
N PRO A 35 18.47 -9.95 -13.89
CA PRO A 35 19.17 -9.81 -12.61
C PRO A 35 18.22 -10.10 -11.44
N GLU A 36 18.75 -10.67 -10.35
CA GLU A 36 17.92 -11.10 -9.23
C GLU A 36 17.14 -9.94 -8.61
N LEU A 37 17.81 -8.80 -8.43
CA LEU A 37 17.19 -7.60 -7.90
C LEU A 37 16.00 -7.11 -8.76
N ASP A 38 16.11 -7.20 -10.08
CA ASP A 38 15.04 -6.81 -11.00
C ASP A 38 13.84 -7.76 -10.89
N LYS A 39 14.07 -9.06 -10.64
CA LYS A 39 12.99 -10.02 -10.38
C LYS A 39 12.28 -9.70 -9.07
N VAL A 40 13.05 -9.37 -8.02
CA VAL A 40 12.49 -8.97 -6.72
C VAL A 40 11.66 -7.70 -6.87
N TRP A 41 12.15 -6.70 -7.61
CA TRP A 41 11.36 -5.52 -7.92
C TRP A 41 10.11 -5.84 -8.70
N ALA A 42 10.17 -6.72 -9.70
CA ALA A 42 9.00 -7.13 -10.47
C ALA A 42 7.94 -7.78 -9.58
N ARG A 43 8.34 -8.75 -8.73
CA ARG A 43 7.46 -9.41 -7.76
C ARG A 43 6.87 -8.42 -6.77
N SER A 44 7.71 -7.56 -6.20
CA SER A 44 7.28 -6.61 -5.18
C SER A 44 6.32 -5.59 -5.79
N PHE A 45 6.69 -5.01 -6.93
CA PHE A 45 5.91 -3.96 -7.58
C PHE A 45 4.51 -4.42 -7.99
N ASP A 46 4.32 -5.70 -8.33
CA ASP A 46 3.02 -6.31 -8.66
C ASP A 46 1.93 -5.97 -7.63
N ALA A 47 2.30 -5.91 -6.34
CA ALA A 47 1.39 -5.58 -5.26
C ALA A 47 0.90 -4.12 -5.22
N TRP A 48 1.41 -3.25 -6.07
CA TRP A 48 0.97 -1.84 -6.13
C TRP A 48 0.76 -1.33 -7.55
N ALA A 49 1.32 -2.01 -8.55
CA ALA A 49 1.20 -1.65 -9.95
C ALA A 49 -0.23 -1.82 -10.45
N THR A 50 -0.60 -0.99 -11.42
CA THR A 50 -1.66 -1.36 -12.37
C THR A 50 -1.10 -2.32 -13.43
N ASP A 51 -1.99 -3.06 -14.10
CA ASP A 51 -1.60 -3.97 -15.19
C ASP A 51 -0.84 -3.22 -16.30
N GLU A 52 -1.19 -1.95 -16.57
CA GLU A 52 -0.53 -1.09 -17.54
C GLU A 52 0.88 -0.70 -17.12
N GLU A 53 1.06 -0.29 -15.86
CA GLU A 53 2.37 0.06 -15.32
C GLU A 53 3.31 -1.15 -15.31
N LEU A 54 2.77 -2.32 -14.97
CA LEU A 54 3.54 -3.55 -14.95
C LEU A 54 3.95 -4.01 -16.35
N ASP A 55 3.06 -3.88 -17.35
CA ASP A 55 3.40 -4.17 -18.74
C ASP A 55 4.53 -3.25 -19.25
N VAL A 56 4.48 -1.95 -18.92
CA VAL A 56 5.57 -1.02 -19.22
C VAL A 56 6.85 -1.47 -18.52
N PHE A 57 6.80 -1.78 -17.23
CA PHE A 57 7.96 -2.24 -16.45
C PHE A 57 8.61 -3.50 -17.05
N VAL A 58 7.79 -4.48 -17.46
CA VAL A 58 8.26 -5.74 -18.06
C VAL A 58 8.94 -5.53 -19.42
N LYS A 59 8.59 -4.46 -20.16
CA LYS A 59 9.18 -4.12 -21.46
C LYS A 59 10.51 -3.38 -21.37
N LEU A 60 10.83 -2.77 -20.23
CA LEU A 60 12.13 -2.10 -20.02
C LEU A 60 13.26 -3.12 -20.12
N LYS A 61 14.42 -2.70 -20.62
CA LYS A 61 15.52 -3.60 -20.97
C LYS A 61 16.59 -3.63 -19.89
N SER A 62 16.90 -2.48 -19.29
CA SER A 62 17.99 -2.35 -18.33
C SER A 62 17.50 -2.16 -16.88
N THR A 63 18.38 -2.50 -15.92
CA THR A 63 18.15 -2.26 -14.49
C THR A 63 17.99 -0.78 -14.18
N ASP A 64 18.76 0.10 -14.85
CA ASP A 64 18.68 1.55 -14.64
C ASP A 64 17.35 2.11 -15.14
N GLU A 65 16.89 1.69 -16.32
CA GLU A 65 15.55 2.06 -16.85
C GLU A 65 14.44 1.63 -15.88
N ARG A 66 14.51 0.40 -15.37
CA ARG A 66 13.55 -0.12 -14.37
C ARG A 66 13.57 0.72 -13.11
N LYS A 67 14.75 1.02 -12.58
CA LYS A 67 14.90 1.85 -11.38
C LYS A 67 14.37 3.27 -11.57
N GLU A 68 14.62 3.89 -12.71
CA GLU A 68 14.08 5.22 -13.04
C GLU A 68 12.57 5.21 -13.16
N PHE A 69 12.01 4.17 -13.80
CA PHE A 69 10.56 3.97 -13.86
C PHE A 69 9.95 3.86 -12.45
N LEU A 70 10.52 3.02 -11.58
CA LEU A 70 10.06 2.85 -10.20
C LEU A 70 10.17 4.15 -9.38
N LYS A 71 11.18 4.99 -9.66
CA LYS A 71 11.29 6.33 -9.04
C LYS A 71 10.17 7.25 -9.52
N LYS A 72 9.88 7.28 -10.82
CA LYS A 72 8.89 8.16 -11.44
C LYS A 72 7.47 7.90 -10.92
N ILE A 73 7.10 6.63 -10.78
CA ILE A 73 5.78 6.22 -10.25
C ILE A 73 5.70 6.27 -8.71
N GLY A 74 6.81 6.58 -8.03
CA GLY A 74 6.85 6.72 -6.57
C GLY A 74 7.04 5.43 -5.79
N PHE A 75 7.05 4.26 -6.44
CA PHE A 75 7.32 2.96 -5.79
C PHE A 75 8.67 2.93 -5.08
N TRP A 76 9.68 3.59 -5.64
CA TRP A 76 11.03 3.66 -5.06
C TRP A 76 11.05 4.24 -3.64
N LYS A 77 10.08 5.11 -3.30
CA LYS A 77 9.95 5.66 -1.93
C LYS A 77 9.54 4.60 -0.93
N LYS A 78 8.72 3.61 -1.33
CA LYS A 78 8.36 2.46 -0.49
C LYS A 78 9.56 1.55 -0.32
N TRP A 79 10.26 1.24 -1.41
CA TRP A 79 11.47 0.41 -1.37
C TRP A 79 12.54 0.96 -0.41
N LYS A 80 12.74 2.28 -0.38
CA LYS A 80 13.68 2.95 0.54
C LYS A 80 13.24 2.96 2.01
N LYS A 81 11.97 2.71 2.31
CA LYS A 81 11.43 2.71 3.68
C LYS A 81 11.47 1.32 4.32
N ILE A 82 11.82 0.29 3.55
CA ILE A 82 12.03 -1.07 4.04
C ILE A 82 13.15 -1.04 5.08
N ASP A 83 12.97 -1.77 6.16
CA ASP A 83 14.02 -2.00 7.15
C ASP A 83 15.17 -2.81 6.54
N GLU A 84 16.41 -2.37 6.74
CA GLU A 84 17.60 -3.05 6.22
C GLU A 84 17.69 -4.50 6.72
N GLU A 85 17.21 -4.76 7.94
CA GLU A 85 17.14 -6.12 8.52
C GLU A 85 16.15 -7.04 7.77
N MET A 86 15.10 -6.47 7.18
CA MET A 86 14.07 -7.23 6.46
C MET A 86 14.43 -7.46 4.99
N MET A 87 15.40 -6.71 4.45
CA MET A 87 15.80 -6.80 3.04
C MET A 87 16.22 -8.22 2.60
N PRO A 88 17.02 -8.99 3.35
CA PRO A 88 17.37 -10.36 2.95
C PRO A 88 16.14 -11.26 2.78
N ASN A 89 15.16 -11.12 3.67
CA ASN A 89 13.90 -11.87 3.62
C ASN A 89 13.05 -11.45 2.42
N ILE A 90 13.00 -10.15 2.11
CA ILE A 90 12.30 -9.63 0.92
C ILE A 90 12.96 -10.11 -0.36
N MET A 91 14.30 -10.19 -0.40
CA MET A 91 15.01 -10.76 -1.54
C MET A 91 14.65 -12.25 -1.70
N ALA A 92 14.65 -13.01 -0.60
CA ALA A 92 14.25 -14.43 -0.59
C ALA A 92 12.75 -14.65 -0.91
N GLY A 93 11.90 -13.66 -0.66
CA GLY A 93 10.44 -13.82 -0.75
C GLY A 93 9.85 -14.53 0.48
N GLU A 94 10.54 -14.44 1.62
CA GLU A 94 10.13 -15.05 2.88
C GLU A 94 9.47 -14.00 3.78
N VAL A 95 8.36 -14.36 4.40
CA VAL A 95 7.69 -13.51 5.39
C VAL A 95 8.07 -13.99 6.79
N VAL A 96 8.55 -13.07 7.62
CA VAL A 96 9.00 -13.34 8.98
C VAL A 96 8.31 -12.44 9.99
N ARG A 97 8.40 -12.79 11.28
CA ARG A 97 7.89 -11.96 12.38
C ARG A 97 8.61 -10.61 12.40
N GLY A 98 7.88 -9.55 12.77
CA GLY A 98 8.38 -8.18 12.81
C GLY A 98 8.16 -7.38 11.53
N MET A 99 7.94 -8.04 10.38
CA MET A 99 7.69 -7.38 9.10
C MET A 99 6.45 -6.48 9.15
N ASN A 100 6.53 -5.33 8.51
CA ASN A 100 5.36 -4.47 8.31
C ASN A 100 4.53 -4.92 7.11
N LYS A 101 3.33 -4.34 6.95
CA LYS A 101 2.38 -4.73 5.89
C LYS A 101 2.95 -4.55 4.48
N ASP A 102 3.68 -3.46 4.24
CA ASP A 102 4.27 -3.21 2.93
C ASP A 102 5.35 -4.27 2.63
N GLU A 103 6.17 -4.65 3.61
CA GLU A 103 7.21 -5.70 3.45
C GLU A 103 6.60 -7.07 3.16
N VAL A 104 5.52 -7.45 3.85
CA VAL A 104 4.76 -8.68 3.56
C VAL A 104 4.28 -8.68 2.11
N PHE A 105 3.79 -7.54 1.63
CA PHE A 105 3.30 -7.41 0.25
C PHE A 105 4.43 -7.48 -0.78
N MET A 106 5.65 -7.06 -0.43
CA MET A 106 6.82 -7.25 -1.31
C MET A 106 7.22 -8.72 -1.46
N CYS A 107 6.99 -9.52 -0.41
CA CYS A 107 7.27 -10.95 -0.42
C CYS A 107 6.17 -11.74 -1.15
N TRP A 108 4.92 -11.57 -0.71
CA TRP A 108 3.79 -12.44 -1.06
C TRP A 108 2.63 -11.73 -1.76
N ASP A 109 2.83 -10.51 -2.26
CA ASP A 109 1.79 -9.73 -2.94
C ASP A 109 0.58 -9.42 -2.01
N LYS A 110 -0.53 -8.95 -2.58
CA LYS A 110 -1.77 -8.70 -1.88
C LYS A 110 -2.43 -10.02 -1.48
N PRO A 111 -2.93 -10.12 -0.24
CA PRO A 111 -3.69 -11.29 0.19
C PRO A 111 -5.02 -11.39 -0.56
N VAL A 112 -5.56 -12.59 -0.63
CA VAL A 112 -6.90 -12.87 -1.20
C VAL A 112 -7.98 -12.15 -0.40
N LYS A 113 -7.81 -12.10 0.92
CA LYS A 113 -8.74 -11.45 1.84
C LYS A 113 -7.99 -10.86 3.03
N ILE A 114 -8.42 -9.68 3.46
CA ILE A 114 -8.02 -9.06 4.73
C ILE A 114 -9.25 -9.06 5.63
N ARG A 115 -9.11 -9.58 6.85
CA ARG A 115 -10.17 -9.48 7.88
C ARG A 115 -9.59 -8.94 9.17
N LYS A 116 -10.43 -8.28 9.96
CA LYS A 116 -10.11 -7.96 11.34
C LYS A 116 -10.64 -9.07 12.23
N ASP A 117 -9.85 -9.48 13.19
CA ASP A 117 -10.24 -10.45 14.21
C ASP A 117 -10.04 -9.81 15.59
N PHE A 118 -10.90 -10.14 16.55
CA PHE A 118 -10.77 -9.65 17.91
C PHE A 118 -10.20 -10.77 18.77
N ARG A 119 -8.96 -10.60 19.23
CA ARG A 119 -8.21 -11.62 19.95
C ARG A 119 -7.51 -11.00 21.14
N ARG A 120 -7.63 -11.66 22.32
CA ARG A 120 -6.93 -11.27 23.55
C ARG A 120 -7.02 -9.77 23.85
N ASN A 121 -8.23 -9.23 23.74
CA ASN A 121 -8.56 -7.82 23.99
C ASN A 121 -7.96 -6.81 23.00
N ALA A 122 -7.49 -7.26 21.84
CA ALA A 122 -6.97 -6.41 20.77
C ALA A 122 -7.56 -6.78 19.42
N TYR A 123 -7.69 -5.79 18.53
CA TYR A 123 -7.97 -6.04 17.13
C TYR A 123 -6.69 -6.37 16.39
N VAL A 124 -6.69 -7.49 15.68
CA VAL A 124 -5.59 -7.92 14.82
C VAL A 124 -6.06 -7.95 13.36
N ASP A 125 -5.17 -7.58 12.44
CA ASP A 125 -5.41 -7.76 11.01
C ASP A 125 -4.93 -9.16 10.62
N VAL A 126 -5.77 -9.91 9.91
CA VAL A 126 -5.46 -11.24 9.39
C VAL A 126 -5.44 -11.17 7.87
N LEU A 127 -4.25 -11.36 7.30
CA LEU A 127 -4.03 -11.45 5.86
C LEU A 127 -4.12 -12.92 5.46
N ASN A 128 -5.06 -13.26 4.59
CA ASN A 128 -5.26 -14.62 4.08
C ASN A 128 -4.57 -14.77 2.71
N TYR A 129 -3.55 -15.61 2.67
CA TYR A 129 -2.80 -15.97 1.48
C TYR A 129 -3.11 -17.39 1.05
N ARG A 130 -3.25 -17.61 -0.26
CA ARG A 130 -3.46 -18.92 -0.83
C ARG A 130 -2.27 -19.32 -1.68
N PHE A 131 -1.79 -20.53 -1.48
CA PHE A 131 -0.67 -21.11 -2.21
C PHE A 131 -1.12 -22.36 -2.94
N GLU A 132 -0.47 -22.63 -4.06
CA GLU A 132 -0.56 -23.88 -4.80
C GLU A 132 0.73 -24.65 -4.63
N ILE A 133 0.61 -25.95 -4.33
CA ILE A 133 1.72 -26.89 -4.40
C ILE A 133 1.61 -27.68 -5.69
N ASP A 134 2.62 -27.57 -6.54
CA ASP A 134 2.70 -28.39 -7.75
C ASP A 134 3.01 -29.86 -7.41
N ARG A 135 2.84 -30.75 -8.39
CA ARG A 135 3.19 -32.18 -8.25
C ARG A 135 4.66 -32.45 -7.89
N LYS A 136 5.54 -31.44 -7.94
CA LYS A 136 6.96 -31.53 -7.56
C LYS A 136 7.21 -30.99 -6.15
N GLY A 137 6.16 -30.66 -5.40
CA GLY A 137 6.26 -30.09 -4.05
C GLY A 137 6.68 -28.62 -4.04
N ARG A 138 6.64 -27.91 -5.17
CA ARG A 138 7.00 -26.49 -5.22
C ARG A 138 5.77 -25.65 -4.91
N GLU A 139 5.91 -24.83 -3.89
CA GLU A 139 4.90 -23.88 -3.47
C GLU A 139 5.03 -22.56 -4.24
N PHE A 140 3.90 -22.01 -4.65
CA PHE A 140 3.83 -20.68 -5.26
C PHE A 140 2.49 -20.02 -4.92
N LEU A 141 2.50 -18.69 -4.87
CA LEU A 141 1.30 -17.93 -4.56
C LEU A 141 0.22 -18.15 -5.62
N SER A 142 -0.97 -18.55 -5.19
CA SER A 142 -2.10 -18.83 -6.07
C SER A 142 -2.89 -17.55 -6.37
N PRO A 143 -2.94 -17.08 -7.63
CA PRO A 143 -3.82 -15.97 -8.00
C PRO A 143 -5.29 -16.35 -7.77
N LYS A 144 -6.14 -15.33 -7.62
CA LYS A 144 -7.59 -15.52 -7.41
C LYS A 144 -8.23 -16.44 -8.46
N ASP A 145 -7.82 -16.25 -9.72
CA ASP A 145 -8.37 -16.93 -10.90
C ASP A 145 -7.43 -17.99 -11.49
N SER A 146 -6.66 -18.67 -10.62
CA SER A 146 -5.72 -19.68 -11.07
C SER A 146 -6.39 -20.81 -11.84
N LYS A 147 -6.00 -20.96 -13.11
CA LYS A 147 -6.45 -22.06 -13.97
C LYS A 147 -5.85 -23.42 -13.55
N THR A 148 -4.86 -23.44 -12.66
CA THR A 148 -4.21 -24.69 -12.22
C THR A 148 -4.65 -25.15 -10.85
N ALA A 149 -5.45 -24.34 -10.14
CA ALA A 149 -5.96 -24.67 -8.81
C ALA A 149 -6.66 -26.04 -8.73
N TYR A 150 -7.33 -26.49 -9.80
CA TYR A 150 -7.99 -27.81 -9.80
C TYR A 150 -7.03 -29.01 -9.87
N LYS A 151 -5.75 -28.79 -10.21
CA LYS A 151 -4.74 -29.85 -10.36
C LYS A 151 -3.73 -29.89 -9.23
N ASN A 152 -3.64 -28.81 -8.47
CA ASN A 152 -2.63 -28.59 -7.45
C ASN A 152 -3.29 -28.62 -6.08
N GLU A 153 -2.52 -28.98 -5.07
CA GLU A 153 -2.97 -28.87 -3.69
C GLU A 153 -2.99 -27.40 -3.29
N LEU A 154 -4.05 -26.98 -2.59
CA LEU A 154 -4.21 -25.62 -2.12
C LEU A 154 -3.91 -25.57 -0.62
N ILE A 155 -3.01 -24.68 -0.23
CA ILE A 155 -2.73 -24.39 1.17
C ILE A 155 -3.06 -22.93 1.44
N THR A 156 -3.73 -22.67 2.55
CA THR A 156 -3.93 -21.31 3.03
C THR A 156 -2.95 -20.99 4.16
N ARG A 157 -2.33 -19.82 4.09
CA ARG A 157 -1.50 -19.25 5.17
C ARG A 157 -2.16 -17.98 5.71
N PHE A 158 -2.25 -17.88 7.02
CA PHE A 158 -2.77 -16.71 7.72
C PHE A 158 -1.62 -15.93 8.34
N VAL A 159 -1.43 -14.69 7.90
CA VAL A 159 -0.46 -13.78 8.50
C VAL A 159 -1.22 -12.86 9.45
N TYR A 160 -0.89 -12.98 10.73
CA TYR A 160 -1.49 -12.18 11.79
C TYR A 160 -0.62 -10.98 12.09
N MET A 161 -1.25 -9.80 12.06
CA MET A 161 -0.62 -8.53 12.30
C MET A 161 -1.22 -7.81 13.50
N TYR A 162 -0.34 -7.25 14.32
CA TYR A 162 -0.69 -6.43 15.47
C TYR A 162 0.19 -5.19 15.47
N ASN A 163 -0.40 -4.00 15.69
CA ASN A 163 0.29 -2.71 15.60
C ASN A 163 1.11 -2.53 14.30
N GLY A 164 0.57 -3.02 13.18
CA GLY A 164 1.18 -2.91 11.86
C GLY A 164 2.37 -3.85 11.60
N LYS A 165 2.70 -4.77 12.53
CA LYS A 165 3.77 -5.75 12.39
C LYS A 165 3.25 -7.19 12.43
N VAL A 166 3.88 -8.08 11.68
CA VAL A 166 3.62 -9.53 11.72
C VAL A 166 4.05 -10.07 13.07
N PHE A 167 3.16 -10.76 13.78
CA PHE A 167 3.52 -11.46 15.01
C PHE A 167 3.41 -12.97 14.88
N SER A 168 2.55 -13.49 13.99
CA SER A 168 2.40 -14.92 13.76
C SER A 168 2.03 -15.22 12.31
N ILE A 169 2.43 -16.41 11.85
CA ILE A 169 2.11 -16.98 10.55
C ILE A 169 1.62 -18.40 10.84
N VAL A 170 0.39 -18.72 10.46
CA VAL A 170 -0.28 -19.99 10.78
C VAL A 170 -0.74 -20.65 9.49
N TYR A 171 -0.58 -21.96 9.38
CA TYR A 171 -1.05 -22.74 8.24
C TYR A 171 -2.46 -23.25 8.50
N GLU A 172 -3.26 -23.35 7.44
CA GLU A 172 -4.59 -23.94 7.52
C GLU A 172 -4.51 -25.39 8.00
N GLY A 173 -5.20 -25.69 9.11
CA GLY A 173 -5.19 -27.01 9.74
C GLY A 173 -4.16 -27.18 10.86
N GLU A 174 -3.22 -26.26 11.04
CA GLU A 174 -2.43 -26.18 12.27
C GLU A 174 -3.26 -25.55 13.38
N GLU A 175 -3.22 -26.13 14.59
CA GLU A 175 -3.88 -25.57 15.76
C GLU A 175 -3.35 -24.15 16.02
N GLU A 176 -4.25 -23.19 16.24
CA GLU A 176 -3.91 -21.80 16.57
C GLU A 176 -3.19 -21.68 17.93
N ASP A 177 -2.90 -22.79 18.62
CA ASP A 177 -2.31 -22.85 19.96
C ASP A 177 -0.89 -22.24 20.03
N VAL A 178 -0.24 -21.98 18.89
CA VAL A 178 1.02 -21.21 18.81
C VAL A 178 0.80 -19.69 19.03
N MET A 179 -0.45 -19.24 19.19
CA MET A 179 -0.84 -17.83 19.35
C MET A 179 -0.77 -17.35 20.82
N ASP A 180 0.02 -18.03 21.66
CA ASP A 180 0.02 -17.84 23.10
C ASP A 180 0.71 -16.59 23.65
N GLU A 181 1.35 -15.79 22.79
CA GLU A 181 1.91 -14.50 23.19
C GLU A 181 1.67 -13.46 22.10
N LEU A 182 0.62 -12.64 22.26
CA LEU A 182 0.70 -11.30 21.69
C LEU A 182 1.91 -10.62 22.34
N PRO A 183 2.77 -9.94 21.58
CA PRO A 183 3.85 -9.13 22.15
C PRO A 183 3.22 -7.91 22.85
N ILE A 184 2.64 -8.12 24.04
CA ILE A 184 2.00 -7.10 24.85
C ILE A 184 3.05 -6.33 25.66
N LYS A 185 4.26 -6.89 25.84
CA LYS A 185 5.19 -6.40 26.88
C LYS A 185 6.01 -5.15 26.55
N ASP A 186 6.12 -4.70 25.29
CA ASP A 186 7.03 -3.58 24.96
C ASP A 186 6.34 -2.31 24.43
N ALA A 187 5.00 -2.24 24.45
CA ALA A 187 4.28 -1.02 24.07
C ALA A 187 4.15 0.02 25.21
N GLN A 188 5.04 -0.02 26.21
CA GLN A 188 5.35 1.14 27.05
C GLN A 188 6.54 1.90 26.44
N GLY A 189 6.39 2.36 25.20
CA GLY A 189 7.12 3.55 24.75
C GLY A 189 6.59 4.76 25.53
N PRO A 190 7.42 5.78 25.80
CA PRO A 190 7.10 6.84 26.76
C PRO A 190 5.75 7.45 26.42
N ALA A 191 4.90 7.55 27.44
CA ALA A 191 3.63 8.25 27.38
C ALA A 191 3.81 9.52 26.55
N ALA A 192 3.02 9.64 25.47
CA ALA A 192 2.88 10.90 24.76
C ALA A 192 2.67 11.97 25.82
N GLN A 193 3.66 12.86 25.99
CA GLN A 193 3.48 14.04 26.80
C GLN A 193 2.23 14.71 26.25
N PRO A 194 1.22 15.01 27.08
CA PRO A 194 0.08 15.77 26.61
C PRO A 194 0.64 17.05 26.01
N GLU A 195 0.43 17.24 24.71
CA GLU A 195 0.70 18.50 24.04
C GLU A 195 0.01 19.57 24.88
N ALA A 196 0.83 20.44 25.47
CA ALA A 196 0.36 21.61 26.16
C ALA A 196 -0.58 22.34 25.20
N SER A 197 -1.85 22.43 25.59
CA SER A 197 -2.82 23.26 24.88
C SER A 197 -2.22 24.65 24.74
N PRO A 198 -2.20 25.25 23.53
CA PRO A 198 -1.81 26.63 23.38
C PRO A 198 -2.80 27.49 24.16
N GLU A 199 -2.25 28.08 25.21
CA GLU A 199 -2.71 29.25 25.94
C GLU A 199 -3.36 30.28 25.00
N GLU A 200 -4.52 30.78 25.44
CA GLU A 200 -5.31 31.83 24.83
C GLU A 200 -4.45 33.01 24.36
N ALA A 201 -4.22 33.10 23.05
CA ALA A 201 -3.79 34.35 22.44
C ALA A 201 -4.99 35.31 22.41
N GLN A 202 -5.03 36.19 23.42
CA GLN A 202 -5.92 37.34 23.50
C GLN A 202 -5.94 38.12 22.19
N ALA A 203 -7.15 38.39 21.71
CA ALA A 203 -7.40 39.24 20.56
C ALA A 203 -7.01 40.71 20.85
N PRO A 204 -6.28 41.40 19.95
CA PRO A 204 -6.16 42.85 20.03
C PRO A 204 -7.49 43.51 19.68
N SER A 205 -7.98 44.31 20.63
CA SER A 205 -9.13 45.21 20.54
C SER A 205 -9.05 46.10 19.31
N GLY A 206 -10.06 46.01 18.44
CA GLY A 206 -10.25 46.95 17.34
C GLY A 206 -10.62 48.33 17.86
N GLU A 207 -9.81 49.32 17.47
CA GLU A 207 -10.11 50.75 17.55
C GLU A 207 -11.41 51.07 16.80
N GLU A 208 -12.36 51.69 17.49
CA GLU A 208 -13.52 52.35 16.90
C GLU A 208 -13.09 53.66 16.22
N PRO A 209 -13.48 53.91 14.95
CA PRO A 209 -13.38 55.24 14.38
C PRO A 209 -14.61 56.07 14.76
N GLY A 210 -14.31 57.19 15.43
CA GLY A 210 -15.26 58.18 15.92
C GLY A 210 -16.21 58.73 14.86
N LYS A 211 -17.43 59.00 15.32
CA LYS A 211 -18.50 59.66 14.57
C LYS A 211 -19.00 60.84 15.40
N ASP A 212 -18.20 61.90 15.43
CA ASP A 212 -18.61 63.15 16.04
C ASP A 212 -19.55 63.94 15.12
N GLN A 213 -20.58 64.44 15.78
CA GLN A 213 -21.73 65.15 15.29
C GLN A 213 -21.36 66.55 14.80
N ALA A 214 -21.86 66.93 13.64
CA ALA A 214 -22.06 68.33 13.27
C ALA A 214 -23.57 68.55 13.17
N GLY A 215 -24.12 69.27 14.16
CA GLY A 215 -25.51 69.69 14.18
C GLY A 215 -25.59 71.21 14.33
N SER A 216 -26.60 71.78 13.65
CA SER A 216 -27.14 73.15 13.76
C SER A 216 -26.23 74.27 13.20
N GLU A 217 -26.72 75.33 12.56
CA GLU A 217 -27.98 76.05 12.71
C GLU A 217 -28.47 76.61 11.37
N ASP A 218 -29.78 76.57 11.16
CA ASP A 218 -30.46 77.34 10.13
C ASP A 218 -31.83 77.76 10.71
N LYS A 219 -31.98 79.03 11.10
CA LYS A 219 -33.10 79.93 10.73
C LYS A 219 -33.33 81.12 11.66
N SER A 220 -33.46 82.27 10.96
CA SER A 220 -34.28 83.47 11.24
C SER A 220 -33.95 84.30 12.47
N GLY A 221 -33.79 85.62 12.40
CA GLY A 221 -34.15 86.60 11.37
C GLY A 221 -34.86 87.77 12.05
N ASN A 222 -34.38 88.99 11.80
CA ASN A 222 -34.95 90.29 12.20
C ASN A 222 -34.96 90.62 13.71
#